data_AF-A0AAD5VEG7-F1
#
_entry.id   AF-A0AAD5VEG7-F1
#
_cell.length_a   1.000
_cell.length_b   1.000
_cell.length_c   1.000
_cell.angle_alpha   90.00
_cell.angle_beta   90.00
_cell.angle_gamma   90.00
#
_symmetry.space_group_name_H-M   'P 1'
#
loop_
_entity.id
_entity.type
_entity.pdbx_description
1 polymer ?
#
loop_
_entity_poly.entity_id
_entity_poly.type
_entity_poly.pdbx_seq_one_letter_code
_entity_poly.pdbx_strand_id
1 'polypeptide(L)'
;MFPFAALLSLSILATVYGQQVGTQMAETHPTLPSQQCTTSGGCKTLSTSVVLDSNWRWLHTTSGYTNCYTGNSWDASLCPDPATCAKNCALDGADYSGTYGITTSGNALTLKFVTSANIGSRVYLMSSATQYQMFKLKNQEFTFDVDMSNLPCGLNGALYLVSMDADGGMAKFPNNKAGAKYGTGYCDSQCPHDIKFINGEANVMGWAGDSNDPNAGKGQYGTCCTEMDIWEANSNAAAYTPHPCTVNGQTRCSGTDCGDDDARYDGVCDKDGCDFNSWRMGDQTFLGVGKTVDTSKKFTVVTQFVTADNTANGALTEIRRLYVQNGKVIQNSQVTIPGIPAGNAVNEAFCTAQKSVFGDTNSFQSKGGLGGMDTALQKGMVLALSVWDDHEANMLWLDSNYPTDADASKPGISRGPCATTSGVPTDVESKSPNASVIFSNIKFGDLGSTYTNTGSSPSSPGGPSQTTSVPQNPPSQPAGTVPQWGQCGGIGWSGATACVAPFTCHVLNSYYSQCY
;
A
#
# COMPACT_ATOMS: atom_id res chain seq x y z
N MET A 1 42.90 -27.05 46.44
CA MET A 1 43.61 -26.41 45.31
C MET A 1 42.74 -26.59 44.07
N PHE A 2 41.92 -25.60 43.75
CA PHE A 2 41.13 -25.58 42.51
C PHE A 2 41.98 -24.91 41.41
N PRO A 3 41.95 -25.39 40.16
CA PRO A 3 42.86 -24.93 39.13
C PRO A 3 42.54 -23.47 38.76
N PHE A 4 43.59 -22.64 38.78
CA PHE A 4 43.57 -21.20 38.47
C PHE A 4 43.18 -20.88 37.00
N ALA A 5 42.86 -21.90 36.20
CA ALA A 5 42.56 -21.81 34.77
C ALA A 5 41.04 -21.81 34.43
N ALA A 6 40.17 -21.85 35.45
CA ALA A 6 38.70 -21.86 35.25
C ALA A 6 38.01 -20.50 35.47
N LEU A 7 38.77 -19.40 35.52
CA LEU A 7 38.28 -18.06 35.88
C LEU A 7 38.59 -16.98 34.82
N LEU A 8 38.84 -17.38 33.57
CA LEU A 8 39.09 -16.44 32.46
C LEU A 8 38.47 -16.85 31.10
N SER A 9 37.35 -17.57 31.11
CA SER A 9 36.62 -17.96 29.89
C SER A 9 35.13 -17.58 29.90
N LEU A 10 34.72 -16.72 30.84
CA LEU A 10 33.33 -16.28 31.04
C LEU A 10 33.23 -14.74 31.14
N SER A 11 33.77 -14.01 30.16
CA SER A 11 33.50 -12.58 30.01
C SER A 11 34.02 -11.99 28.69
N ILE A 12 33.64 -12.59 27.56
CA ILE A 12 33.44 -11.82 26.33
C ILE A 12 31.99 -12.03 25.91
N LEU A 13 31.06 -11.53 26.73
CA LEU A 13 29.79 -11.06 26.19
C LEU A 13 30.17 -9.85 25.33
N ALA A 14 30.47 -10.09 24.06
CA ALA A 14 30.45 -9.05 23.07
C ALA A 14 29.04 -8.47 23.11
N THR A 15 28.88 -7.34 23.78
CA THR A 15 27.68 -6.51 23.65
C THR A 15 27.74 -5.99 22.22
N VAL A 16 27.10 -6.72 21.32
CA VAL A 16 26.99 -6.35 19.91
C VAL A 16 25.90 -5.28 19.85
N TYR A 17 26.33 -4.02 19.85
CA TYR A 17 25.52 -2.86 19.48
C TYR A 17 25.34 -2.91 17.95
N GLY A 18 24.17 -2.63 17.36
CA GLY A 18 23.96 -2.52 15.90
C GLY A 18 23.36 -1.16 15.51
N GLN A 19 22.52 -0.96 14.47
CA GLN A 19 22.02 0.40 14.17
C GLN A 19 21.35 1.01 15.40
N GLN A 20 21.91 2.12 15.87
CA GLN A 20 21.61 2.69 17.17
C GLN A 20 20.51 3.75 17.08
N VAL A 21 20.08 4.20 18.25
CA VAL A 21 19.12 5.29 18.40
C VAL A 21 19.89 6.59 18.63
N GLY A 22 19.72 7.55 17.72
CA GLY A 22 20.21 8.91 17.88
C GLY A 22 19.43 9.65 18.96
N THR A 23 20.08 10.60 19.60
CA THR A 23 19.51 11.35 20.73
C THR A 23 19.65 12.87 20.56
N GLN A 24 20.09 13.34 19.38
CA GLN A 24 20.21 14.78 19.14
C GLN A 24 18.83 15.39 18.87
N MET A 25 17.93 14.62 18.24
CA MET A 25 16.53 14.98 18.06
C MET A 25 15.60 13.91 18.65
N ALA A 26 14.63 14.35 19.44
CA ALA A 26 13.62 13.45 19.96
C ALA A 26 12.64 13.02 18.86
N GLU A 27 12.40 11.72 18.74
CA GLU A 27 11.39 11.18 17.82
C GLU A 27 9.98 11.34 18.38
N THR A 28 9.14 12.14 17.69
CA THR A 28 7.74 12.39 18.05
C THR A 28 6.84 12.18 16.85
N HIS A 29 6.10 11.07 16.83
CA HIS A 29 5.25 10.69 15.70
C HIS A 29 4.02 11.61 15.56
N PRO A 30 3.77 12.21 14.37
CA PRO A 30 2.53 12.94 14.10
C PRO A 30 1.31 12.04 14.24
N THR A 31 0.27 12.52 14.91
CA THR A 31 -0.97 11.75 15.10
C THR A 31 -1.76 11.68 13.81
N LEU A 32 -2.31 10.51 13.48
CA LEU A 32 -3.20 10.30 12.35
C LEU A 32 -4.25 9.25 12.75
N PRO A 33 -5.37 9.64 13.37
CA PRO A 33 -6.40 8.71 13.77
C PRO A 33 -7.01 7.97 12.58
N SER A 34 -7.11 6.65 12.69
CA SER A 34 -7.80 5.75 11.75
C SER A 34 -9.10 5.25 12.39
N GLN A 35 -9.93 4.51 11.65
CA GLN A 35 -11.17 3.97 12.17
C GLN A 35 -11.36 2.50 11.80
N GLN A 36 -11.84 1.71 12.75
CA GLN A 36 -12.28 0.33 12.53
C GLN A 36 -13.80 0.27 12.50
N CYS A 37 -14.37 -0.25 11.42
CA CYS A 37 -15.80 -0.24 11.14
C CYS A 37 -16.37 -1.67 11.18
N THR A 38 -17.62 -1.78 11.62
CA THR A 38 -18.41 -3.01 11.49
C THR A 38 -19.78 -2.67 10.89
N THR A 39 -20.38 -3.64 10.21
CA THR A 39 -21.71 -3.49 9.60
C THR A 39 -22.80 -3.17 10.64
N SER A 40 -22.65 -3.65 11.87
CA SER A 40 -23.64 -3.49 12.94
C SER A 40 -23.34 -2.37 13.94
N GLY A 41 -22.07 -1.97 14.08
CA GLY A 41 -21.59 -1.10 15.16
C GLY A 41 -21.07 0.27 14.70
N GLY A 42 -21.06 0.55 13.39
CA GLY A 42 -20.45 1.76 12.85
C GLY A 42 -18.93 1.75 13.02
N CYS A 43 -18.31 2.93 13.01
CA CYS A 43 -16.85 3.07 13.05
C CYS A 43 -16.35 3.56 14.42
N LYS A 44 -15.36 2.86 14.96
CA LYS A 44 -14.60 3.25 16.16
C LYS A 44 -13.28 3.87 15.77
N THR A 45 -12.99 5.07 16.27
CA THR A 45 -11.69 5.73 16.08
C THR A 45 -10.58 5.03 16.87
N LEU A 46 -9.43 4.85 16.24
CA LEU A 46 -8.19 4.33 16.80
C LEU A 46 -7.16 5.46 16.90
N SER A 47 -6.41 5.50 18.01
CA SER A 47 -5.35 6.48 18.23
C SER A 47 -4.05 6.05 17.55
N THR A 48 -4.01 6.16 16.22
CA THR A 48 -2.84 5.85 15.40
C THR A 48 -1.98 7.10 15.13
N SER A 49 -0.73 6.88 14.75
CA SER A 49 0.24 7.92 14.35
C SER A 49 1.03 7.47 13.12
N VAL A 50 1.89 8.34 12.58
CA VAL A 50 2.79 7.99 11.46
C VAL A 50 4.26 8.11 11.84
N VAL A 51 5.09 7.21 11.31
CA VAL A 51 6.54 7.24 11.48
C VAL A 51 7.25 7.36 10.14
N LEU A 52 8.26 8.24 10.05
CA LEU A 52 9.10 8.38 8.86
C LEU A 52 10.01 7.15 8.70
N ASP A 53 10.12 6.65 7.47
CA ASP A 53 11.03 5.58 7.08
C ASP A 53 12.50 5.91 7.43
N SER A 54 13.25 4.89 7.84
CA SER A 54 14.63 5.04 8.30
C SER A 54 15.60 5.61 7.25
N ASN A 55 15.34 5.45 5.95
CA ASN A 55 16.23 5.88 4.87
C ASN A 55 16.36 7.41 4.78
N TRP A 56 15.33 8.15 5.19
CA TRP A 56 15.30 9.62 5.20
C TRP A 56 15.98 10.24 6.42
N ARG A 57 16.24 9.45 7.46
CA ARG A 57 16.74 9.98 8.73
C ARG A 57 18.19 10.37 8.62
N TRP A 58 18.55 11.39 9.39
CA TRP A 58 19.95 11.67 9.61
C TRP A 58 20.62 10.48 10.31
N LEU A 59 21.78 10.08 9.75
CA LEU A 59 22.58 8.98 10.25
C LEU A 59 23.96 9.50 10.68
N HIS A 60 24.22 9.45 11.98
CA HIS A 60 25.43 10.01 12.58
C HIS A 60 26.08 9.04 13.56
N THR A 61 27.31 9.35 13.99
CA THR A 61 28.00 8.57 15.00
C THR A 61 27.25 8.58 16.33
N THR A 62 27.22 7.43 17.01
CA THR A 62 26.57 7.25 18.32
C THR A 62 27.08 8.19 19.42
N SER A 63 28.29 8.70 19.28
CA SER A 63 28.96 9.55 20.27
C SER A 63 28.98 11.04 19.91
N GLY A 64 28.44 11.44 18.75
CA GLY A 64 28.57 12.81 18.27
C GLY A 64 27.63 13.15 17.12
N TYR A 65 28.13 13.97 16.19
CA TYR A 65 27.37 14.54 15.07
C TYR A 65 28.03 14.24 13.71
N THR A 66 29.07 13.41 13.69
CA THR A 66 29.76 13.08 12.44
C THR A 66 28.87 12.17 11.61
N ASN A 67 28.59 12.55 10.36
CA ASN A 67 27.75 11.77 9.47
C ASN A 67 28.39 10.41 9.16
N CYS A 68 27.60 9.34 9.25
CA CYS A 68 27.98 8.05 8.69
C CYS A 68 27.66 7.94 7.21
N TYR A 69 26.73 8.77 6.72
CA TYR A 69 26.27 8.81 5.34
C TYR A 69 26.01 10.26 4.95
N THR A 70 26.58 10.72 3.82
CA THR A 70 26.43 12.11 3.32
C THR A 70 26.23 12.10 1.81
N GLY A 71 25.24 12.85 1.32
CA GLY A 71 24.82 12.77 -0.07
C GLY A 71 24.37 11.35 -0.36
N ASN A 72 25.13 10.65 -1.22
CA ASN A 72 24.89 9.26 -1.56
C ASN A 72 26.01 8.28 -1.15
N SER A 73 26.89 8.68 -0.22
CA SER A 73 28.09 7.91 0.14
C SER A 73 28.25 7.66 1.63
N TRP A 74 28.73 6.47 1.99
CA TRP A 74 29.09 6.07 3.35
C TRP A 74 30.49 6.57 3.75
N ASP A 75 30.70 6.93 5.02
CA ASP A 75 32.03 7.20 5.56
C ASP A 75 32.78 5.88 5.79
N ALA A 76 33.78 5.58 4.96
CA ALA A 76 34.50 4.31 5.01
C ALA A 76 35.29 4.07 6.32
N SER A 77 35.60 5.11 7.09
CA SER A 77 36.27 4.96 8.39
C SER A 77 35.31 4.54 9.50
N LEU A 78 34.07 5.00 9.43
CA LEU A 78 32.99 4.65 10.35
C LEU A 78 32.27 3.37 9.94
N CYS A 79 32.22 3.10 8.64
CA CYS A 79 31.47 2.03 8.01
C CYS A 79 32.35 1.13 7.11
N PRO A 80 33.42 0.51 7.66
CA PRO A 80 34.28 -0.39 6.89
C PRO A 80 33.61 -1.73 6.53
N ASP A 81 32.60 -2.13 7.31
CA ASP A 81 31.82 -3.35 7.12
C ASP A 81 30.39 -3.18 7.68
N PRO A 82 29.42 -4.00 7.24
CA PRO A 82 28.01 -3.88 7.63
C PRO A 82 27.74 -3.87 9.14
N ALA A 83 28.43 -4.74 9.87
CA ALA A 83 28.20 -4.91 11.30
C ALA A 83 28.81 -3.76 12.10
N THR A 84 30.04 -3.34 11.78
CA THR A 84 30.72 -2.20 12.40
C THR A 84 29.96 -0.90 12.14
N CYS A 85 29.54 -0.66 10.89
CA CYS A 85 28.76 0.52 10.54
C CYS A 85 27.47 0.60 11.35
N ALA A 86 26.74 -0.52 11.45
CA ALA A 86 25.55 -0.58 12.29
C ALA A 86 25.87 -0.14 13.72
N LYS A 87 26.93 -0.65 14.37
CA LYS A 87 27.25 -0.26 15.76
C LYS A 87 27.61 1.21 15.92
N ASN A 88 28.32 1.76 14.93
CA ASN A 88 28.87 3.10 15.00
C ASN A 88 27.82 4.17 14.75
N CYS A 89 26.75 3.83 14.03
CA CYS A 89 25.82 4.78 13.45
C CYS A 89 24.42 4.69 14.07
N ALA A 90 23.80 5.85 14.25
CA ALA A 90 22.53 6.01 14.94
C ALA A 90 21.53 6.78 14.07
N LEU A 91 20.29 6.26 13.99
CA LEU A 91 19.16 6.93 13.35
C LEU A 91 18.57 7.94 14.32
N ASP A 92 18.54 9.22 13.94
CA ASP A 92 18.04 10.28 14.81
C ASP A 92 16.53 10.53 14.64
N GLY A 93 15.97 11.36 15.53
CA GLY A 93 14.60 11.86 15.40
C GLY A 93 14.40 12.71 14.13
N ALA A 94 13.15 12.96 13.78
CA ALA A 94 12.78 13.70 12.58
C ALA A 94 12.02 15.01 12.87
N ASP A 95 12.42 16.11 12.23
CA ASP A 95 11.58 17.30 12.07
C ASP A 95 10.64 17.08 10.88
N TYR A 96 9.52 16.41 11.16
CA TYR A 96 8.52 16.01 10.17
C TYR A 96 8.09 17.16 9.25
N SER A 97 7.78 18.34 9.82
CA SER A 97 7.23 19.44 9.04
C SER A 97 8.32 20.29 8.39
N GLY A 98 9.37 20.66 9.14
CA GLY A 98 10.36 21.63 8.67
C GLY A 98 11.35 21.03 7.68
N THR A 99 11.71 19.76 7.85
CA THR A 99 12.68 19.06 7.00
C THR A 99 12.00 18.19 5.96
N TYR A 100 10.94 17.47 6.33
CA TYR A 100 10.37 16.43 5.47
C TYR A 100 9.00 16.79 4.85
N GLY A 101 8.42 17.94 5.18
CA GLY A 101 7.14 18.38 4.61
C GLY A 101 5.94 17.51 4.98
N ILE A 102 6.05 16.74 6.08
CA ILE A 102 5.03 15.84 6.60
C ILE A 102 4.23 16.56 7.68
N THR A 103 2.93 16.70 7.47
CA THR A 103 2.04 17.34 8.46
C THR A 103 0.76 16.55 8.62
N THR A 104 0.18 16.60 9.82
CA THR A 104 -1.14 16.05 10.08
C THR A 104 -2.09 17.10 10.65
N SER A 105 -3.37 16.99 10.31
CA SER A 105 -4.44 17.82 10.85
C SER A 105 -5.71 16.99 10.96
N GLY A 106 -6.14 16.72 12.20
CA GLY A 106 -7.24 15.80 12.45
C GLY A 106 -6.90 14.40 11.93
N ASN A 107 -7.71 13.88 10.99
CA ASN A 107 -7.52 12.58 10.35
C ASN A 107 -6.84 12.65 8.98
N ALA A 108 -6.20 13.79 8.64
CA ALA A 108 -5.52 14.00 7.37
C ALA A 108 -4.01 14.08 7.54
N LEU A 109 -3.30 13.42 6.64
CA LEU A 109 -1.85 13.45 6.43
C LEU A 109 -1.58 14.17 5.11
N THR A 110 -0.74 15.19 5.13
CA THR A 110 -0.22 15.84 3.92
C THR A 110 1.25 15.49 3.78
N LEU A 111 1.63 14.98 2.60
CA LEU A 111 3.00 14.74 2.20
C LEU A 111 3.35 15.72 1.07
N LYS A 112 4.28 16.64 1.34
CA LYS A 112 4.84 17.51 0.29
C LYS A 112 5.93 16.77 -0.48
N PHE A 113 6.03 17.06 -1.76
CA PHE A 113 7.04 16.48 -2.62
C PHE A 113 8.43 17.06 -2.33
N VAL A 114 8.60 18.39 -2.35
CA VAL A 114 9.89 19.03 -2.02
C VAL A 114 9.77 19.85 -0.73
N THR A 115 10.72 19.68 0.18
CA THR A 115 10.88 20.54 1.37
C THR A 115 12.35 20.81 1.61
N SER A 116 12.78 22.05 1.40
CA SER A 116 14.21 22.41 1.38
C SER A 116 14.99 21.53 0.39
N ALA A 117 15.95 20.73 0.84
CA ALA A 117 16.69 19.78 0.00
C ALA A 117 16.10 18.35 0.01
N ASN A 118 15.06 18.10 0.80
CA ASN A 118 14.39 16.81 0.86
C ASN A 118 13.42 16.65 -0.32
N ILE A 119 13.47 15.47 -0.96
CA ILE A 119 12.58 15.05 -2.04
C ILE A 119 11.83 13.80 -1.57
N GLY A 120 10.51 13.83 -1.72
CA GLY A 120 9.63 12.73 -1.36
C GLY A 120 9.59 12.41 0.13
N SER A 121 8.75 11.44 0.47
CA SER A 121 8.73 10.82 1.79
C SER A 121 8.00 9.49 1.75
N ARG A 122 8.34 8.59 2.68
CA ARG A 122 7.57 7.37 2.98
C ARG A 122 7.34 7.27 4.49
N VAL A 123 6.10 7.04 4.88
CA VAL A 123 5.70 6.89 6.28
C VAL A 123 4.88 5.63 6.51
N TYR A 124 4.93 5.11 7.74
CA TYR A 124 4.15 3.93 8.16
C TYR A 124 3.14 4.28 9.23
N LEU A 125 1.97 3.66 9.18
CA LEU A 125 0.97 3.81 10.24
C LEU A 125 1.38 2.99 11.49
N MET A 126 1.34 3.64 12.65
CA MET A 126 1.74 3.10 13.94
C MET A 126 0.51 2.81 14.81
N SER A 127 0.50 1.65 15.46
CA SER A 127 -0.51 1.26 16.46
C SER A 127 -0.12 1.71 17.87
N SER A 128 1.17 1.92 18.10
CA SER A 128 1.76 2.43 19.34
C SER A 128 3.12 3.07 19.03
N ALA A 129 3.81 3.63 20.02
CA ALA A 129 5.13 4.25 19.82
C ALA A 129 6.23 3.29 19.31
N THR A 130 6.03 1.97 19.37
CA THR A 130 7.04 0.96 19.03
C THR A 130 6.54 -0.16 18.12
N GLN A 131 5.31 -0.07 17.60
CA GLN A 131 4.73 -1.09 16.72
C GLN A 131 3.94 -0.44 15.58
N TYR A 132 4.15 -0.95 14.37
CA TYR A 132 3.29 -0.64 13.23
C TYR A 132 1.86 -1.12 13.48
N GLN A 133 0.90 -0.53 12.77
CA GLN A 133 -0.46 -1.02 12.69
C GLN A 133 -0.51 -2.15 11.65
N MET A 134 -0.81 -3.37 12.12
CA MET A 134 -0.96 -4.54 11.26
C MET A 134 -2.41 -4.66 10.77
N PHE A 135 -2.59 -4.71 9.46
CA PHE A 135 -3.89 -4.86 8.80
C PHE A 135 -4.08 -6.29 8.30
N LYS A 136 -5.10 -6.98 8.81
CA LYS A 136 -5.53 -8.30 8.32
C LYS A 136 -6.80 -8.13 7.51
N LEU A 137 -6.67 -8.10 6.18
CA LEU A 137 -7.76 -7.62 5.33
C LEU A 137 -8.50 -8.71 4.56
N LYS A 138 -8.26 -9.99 4.81
CA LYS A 138 -9.09 -11.06 4.23
C LYS A 138 -10.56 -10.86 4.62
N ASN A 139 -11.43 -10.77 3.62
CA ASN A 139 -12.86 -10.49 3.76
C ASN A 139 -13.15 -9.16 4.48
N GLN A 140 -12.30 -8.17 4.26
CA GLN A 140 -12.45 -6.82 4.78
C GLN A 140 -12.38 -5.80 3.64
N GLU A 141 -12.76 -4.58 3.97
CA GLU A 141 -12.66 -3.40 3.14
C GLU A 141 -11.68 -2.41 3.78
N PHE A 142 -10.87 -1.76 2.94
CA PHE A 142 -10.00 -0.65 3.32
C PHE A 142 -10.39 0.60 2.53
N THR A 143 -10.44 1.75 3.18
CA THR A 143 -11.00 2.98 2.62
C THR A 143 -10.26 4.20 3.11
N PHE A 144 -10.08 5.17 2.24
CA PHE A 144 -9.49 6.46 2.56
C PHE A 144 -10.02 7.52 1.60
N ASP A 145 -9.94 8.78 2.02
CA ASP A 145 -10.08 9.92 1.13
C ASP A 145 -8.70 10.35 0.64
N VAL A 146 -8.62 10.75 -0.64
CA VAL A 146 -7.39 11.28 -1.24
C VAL A 146 -7.65 12.59 -1.95
N ASP A 147 -6.75 13.55 -1.77
CA ASP A 147 -6.59 14.71 -2.64
C ASP A 147 -5.23 14.62 -3.32
N MET A 148 -5.27 14.41 -4.63
CA MET A 148 -4.10 14.36 -5.51
C MET A 148 -4.19 15.39 -6.64
N SER A 149 -5.02 16.43 -6.46
CA SER A 149 -5.21 17.50 -7.44
C SER A 149 -3.92 18.26 -7.75
N ASN A 150 -2.95 18.19 -6.85
CA ASN A 150 -1.63 18.80 -6.93
C ASN A 150 -0.51 17.79 -7.23
N LEU A 151 -0.82 16.62 -7.79
CA LEU A 151 0.16 15.66 -8.29
C LEU A 151 0.13 15.64 -9.83
N PRO A 152 1.11 16.24 -10.52
CA PRO A 152 1.21 16.21 -11.99
C PRO A 152 1.78 14.88 -12.50
N CYS A 153 1.96 14.79 -13.83
CA CYS A 153 2.70 13.70 -14.47
C CYS A 153 4.08 13.52 -13.84
N GLY A 154 4.52 12.28 -13.68
CA GLY A 154 5.83 11.97 -13.12
C GLY A 154 5.88 11.79 -11.60
N LEU A 155 4.82 12.14 -10.87
CA LEU A 155 4.71 11.88 -9.44
C LEU A 155 3.80 10.70 -9.16
N ASN A 156 4.00 10.08 -8.00
CA ASN A 156 3.11 9.09 -7.44
C ASN A 156 2.89 9.38 -5.96
N GLY A 157 1.63 9.62 -5.59
CA GLY A 157 1.18 9.57 -4.20
C GLY A 157 0.64 8.19 -3.91
N ALA A 158 1.46 7.34 -3.29
CA ALA A 158 1.12 5.94 -3.07
C ALA A 158 0.57 5.69 -1.66
N LEU A 159 -0.38 4.75 -1.57
CA LEU A 159 -0.89 4.17 -0.34
C LEU A 159 -1.01 2.67 -0.54
N TYR A 160 -0.26 1.90 0.23
CA TYR A 160 -0.05 0.49 -0.05
C TYR A 160 0.28 -0.31 1.21
N LEU A 161 0.24 -1.63 1.11
CA LEU A 161 0.52 -2.56 2.19
C LEU A 161 1.72 -3.41 1.87
N VAL A 162 2.61 -3.58 2.86
CA VAL A 162 3.81 -4.42 2.72
C VAL A 162 3.93 -5.40 3.89
N SER A 163 4.50 -6.58 3.64
CA SER A 163 4.61 -7.65 4.65
C SER A 163 5.82 -7.48 5.59
N MET A 164 5.97 -6.26 6.13
CA MET A 164 6.95 -5.91 7.17
C MET A 164 6.61 -6.56 8.52
N ASP A 165 7.61 -6.69 9.39
CA ASP A 165 7.40 -7.08 10.79
C ASP A 165 6.88 -5.90 11.60
N ALA A 166 5.94 -6.15 12.52
CA ALA A 166 5.28 -5.13 13.34
C ALA A 166 6.25 -4.27 14.16
N ASP A 167 7.40 -4.82 14.58
CA ASP A 167 8.42 -4.14 15.36
C ASP A 167 9.57 -3.57 14.50
N GLY A 168 9.44 -3.61 13.18
CA GLY A 168 10.48 -3.19 12.24
C GLY A 168 11.71 -4.11 12.24
N GLY A 169 11.59 -5.34 12.75
CA GLY A 169 12.62 -6.37 12.75
C GLY A 169 13.46 -6.44 14.03
N MET A 170 13.12 -5.68 15.09
CA MET A 170 13.91 -5.66 16.34
C MET A 170 14.06 -7.04 16.98
N ALA A 171 12.99 -7.83 17.04
CA ALA A 171 13.00 -9.15 17.66
C ALA A 171 13.83 -10.16 16.85
N LYS A 172 13.86 -10.03 15.52
CA LYS A 172 14.61 -10.93 14.63
C LYS A 172 16.08 -10.55 14.53
N PHE A 173 16.39 -9.26 14.61
CA PHE A 173 17.72 -8.72 14.34
C PHE A 173 18.23 -7.97 15.57
N PRO A 174 18.99 -8.62 16.48
CA PRO A 174 19.44 -8.00 17.73
C PRO A 174 20.24 -6.72 17.54
N ASN A 175 20.85 -6.54 16.36
CA ASN A 175 21.57 -5.35 15.97
C ASN A 175 20.64 -4.16 15.65
N ASN A 176 19.38 -4.39 15.30
CA ASN A 176 18.41 -3.31 15.15
C ASN A 176 17.93 -2.82 16.54
N LYS A 177 18.47 -1.70 17.02
CA LYS A 177 18.03 -1.06 18.28
C LYS A 177 17.00 0.05 18.07
N ALA A 178 16.76 0.46 16.82
CA ALA A 178 15.87 1.57 16.48
C ALA A 178 14.43 1.10 16.25
N GLY A 179 14.23 0.08 15.41
CA GLY A 179 12.93 -0.57 15.19
C GLY A 179 11.86 0.29 14.55
N ALA A 180 10.60 -0.16 14.66
CA ALA A 180 9.44 0.54 14.13
C ALA A 180 9.31 2.00 14.63
N LYS A 181 9.82 2.31 15.83
CA LYS A 181 9.86 3.70 16.34
C LYS A 181 10.63 4.65 15.40
N TYR A 182 11.61 4.14 14.65
CA TYR A 182 12.41 4.90 13.71
C TYR A 182 12.19 4.44 12.25
N GLY A 183 11.08 3.75 11.97
CA GLY A 183 10.68 3.41 10.60
C GLY A 183 11.58 2.37 9.92
N THR A 184 12.13 1.41 10.67
CA THR A 184 13.03 0.39 10.11
C THR A 184 12.28 -0.82 9.54
N GLY A 185 12.98 -1.62 8.74
CA GLY A 185 12.50 -2.94 8.32
C GLY A 185 11.64 -2.94 7.07
N TYR A 186 11.74 -1.88 6.26
CA TYR A 186 11.04 -1.80 4.98
C TYR A 186 11.40 -2.95 4.05
N CYS A 187 10.41 -3.34 3.26
CA CYS A 187 10.51 -4.29 2.17
C CYS A 187 9.32 -4.06 1.25
N ASP A 188 9.47 -4.43 -0.02
CA ASP A 188 8.39 -4.45 -0.99
C ASP A 188 8.68 -5.48 -2.08
N SER A 189 7.84 -5.52 -3.12
CA SER A 189 7.96 -6.51 -4.19
C SER A 189 9.10 -6.24 -5.18
N GLN A 190 9.66 -5.04 -5.16
CA GLN A 190 10.80 -4.65 -6.01
C GLN A 190 12.13 -5.13 -5.45
N CYS A 191 12.14 -5.63 -4.21
CA CYS A 191 13.34 -6.07 -3.49
C CYS A 191 14.42 -4.95 -3.41
N PRO A 192 14.09 -3.75 -2.90
CA PRO A 192 14.88 -2.54 -3.06
C PRO A 192 16.28 -2.64 -2.43
N HIS A 193 17.29 -2.21 -3.19
CA HIS A 193 18.70 -2.19 -2.80
C HIS A 193 19.14 -0.86 -2.18
N ASP A 194 18.31 0.18 -2.25
CA ASP A 194 18.59 1.52 -1.75
C ASP A 194 18.37 1.68 -0.25
N ILE A 195 17.88 0.62 0.40
CA ILE A 195 17.65 0.60 1.84
C ILE A 195 19.00 0.54 2.57
N LYS A 196 19.32 1.62 3.29
CA LYS A 196 20.61 1.78 4.01
C LYS A 196 20.84 0.73 5.09
N PHE A 197 19.79 0.19 5.70
CA PHE A 197 19.90 -0.85 6.72
C PHE A 197 18.89 -1.98 6.53
N ILE A 198 19.40 -3.20 6.39
CA ILE A 198 18.60 -4.41 6.18
C ILE A 198 19.06 -5.44 7.21
N ASN A 199 18.10 -6.08 7.90
CA ASN A 199 18.37 -7.11 8.90
C ASN A 199 19.33 -6.68 10.04
N GLY A 200 19.29 -5.40 10.41
CA GLY A 200 20.15 -4.83 11.45
C GLY A 200 21.62 -4.62 11.04
N GLU A 201 21.92 -4.71 9.76
CA GLU A 201 23.24 -4.47 9.16
C GLU A 201 23.17 -3.30 8.17
N ALA A 202 24.23 -2.50 8.07
CA ALA A 202 24.31 -1.44 7.07
C ALA A 202 24.58 -2.05 5.69
N ASN A 203 23.90 -1.58 4.65
CA ASN A 203 24.02 -2.08 3.28
C ASN A 203 25.26 -1.52 2.55
N VAL A 204 26.41 -1.48 3.23
CA VAL A 204 27.64 -0.82 2.74
C VAL A 204 28.39 -1.65 1.69
N MET A 205 28.15 -2.97 1.65
CA MET A 205 28.83 -3.86 0.72
C MET A 205 28.39 -3.54 -0.71
N GLY A 206 29.34 -3.27 -1.59
CA GLY A 206 29.05 -2.95 -2.99
C GLY A 206 28.25 -1.65 -3.19
N TRP A 207 28.18 -0.78 -2.18
CA TRP A 207 27.38 0.44 -2.28
C TRP A 207 27.88 1.34 -3.42
N ALA A 208 26.98 1.64 -4.35
CA ALA A 208 27.20 2.58 -5.45
C ALA A 208 26.19 3.73 -5.34
N GLY A 209 26.68 4.95 -5.18
CA GLY A 209 25.83 6.14 -5.25
C GLY A 209 25.22 6.29 -6.64
N ASP A 210 23.94 6.66 -6.68
CA ASP A 210 23.22 6.87 -7.94
C ASP A 210 23.72 8.16 -8.61
N SER A 211 23.95 8.12 -9.92
CA SER A 211 24.37 9.30 -10.69
C SER A 211 23.23 10.29 -10.92
N ASN A 212 21.98 9.83 -10.83
CA ASN A 212 20.77 10.60 -11.08
C ASN A 212 20.03 10.96 -9.79
N ASP A 213 20.41 10.40 -8.63
CA ASP A 213 19.90 10.78 -7.31
C ASP A 213 21.08 11.11 -6.35
N PRO A 214 21.23 12.38 -5.93
CA PRO A 214 22.32 12.78 -5.02
C PRO A 214 22.17 12.25 -3.59
N ASN A 215 21.03 11.66 -3.23
CA ASN A 215 20.69 11.20 -1.88
C ASN A 215 20.57 9.68 -1.76
N ALA A 216 20.59 8.95 -2.88
CA ALA A 216 20.41 7.51 -2.94
C ALA A 216 21.57 6.79 -3.62
N GLY A 217 21.62 5.50 -3.37
CA GLY A 217 22.55 4.56 -3.99
C GLY A 217 22.04 3.15 -3.75
N LYS A 218 22.72 2.14 -4.28
CA LYS A 218 22.32 0.74 -4.16
C LYS A 218 23.45 -0.07 -3.53
N GLY A 219 23.14 -0.83 -2.49
CA GLY A 219 24.05 -1.81 -1.90
C GLY A 219 23.87 -3.20 -2.48
N GLN A 220 24.66 -4.16 -2.00
CA GLN A 220 24.60 -5.56 -2.44
C GLN A 220 23.26 -6.23 -2.12
N TYR A 221 22.65 -5.88 -1.00
CA TYR A 221 21.45 -6.56 -0.52
C TYR A 221 20.19 -5.79 -0.90
N GLY A 222 19.17 -6.54 -1.33
CA GLY A 222 17.79 -6.07 -1.41
C GLY A 222 16.94 -6.58 -0.24
N THR A 223 15.73 -6.06 -0.09
CA THR A 223 14.77 -6.46 0.96
C THR A 223 13.38 -6.70 0.38
N CYS A 224 13.05 -7.97 0.17
CA CYS A 224 11.84 -8.43 -0.51
C CYS A 224 10.68 -8.71 0.46
N CYS A 225 9.45 -8.39 0.06
CA CYS A 225 8.25 -9.00 0.64
C CYS A 225 7.00 -8.76 -0.23
N THR A 226 5.95 -9.57 0.00
CA THR A 226 4.66 -9.38 -0.65
C THR A 226 4.11 -7.98 -0.39
N GLU A 227 3.59 -7.37 -1.45
CA GLU A 227 3.09 -6.01 -1.50
C GLU A 227 1.68 -5.98 -2.11
N MET A 228 0.84 -5.07 -1.60
CA MET A 228 -0.47 -4.78 -2.16
C MET A 228 -0.60 -3.27 -2.31
N ASP A 229 -0.46 -2.83 -3.55
CA ASP A 229 -0.64 -1.45 -3.96
C ASP A 229 -2.12 -1.13 -4.03
N ILE A 230 -2.66 -0.65 -2.91
CA ILE A 230 -4.05 -0.19 -2.86
C ILE A 230 -4.21 1.02 -3.80
N TRP A 231 -3.19 1.87 -3.88
CA TRP A 231 -3.25 3.11 -4.64
C TRP A 231 -1.87 3.57 -5.05
N GLU A 232 -1.65 3.65 -6.36
CA GLU A 232 -0.55 4.40 -6.97
C GLU A 232 -1.15 5.36 -7.98
N ALA A 233 -0.94 6.65 -7.80
CA ALA A 233 -1.64 7.63 -8.62
C ALA A 233 -1.02 9.02 -8.63
N ASN A 234 -1.38 9.73 -9.68
CA ASN A 234 -1.38 11.19 -9.74
C ASN A 234 -2.68 11.67 -10.38
N SER A 235 -2.79 12.97 -10.65
CA SER A 235 -4.03 13.54 -11.21
C SER A 235 -4.43 12.97 -12.59
N ASN A 236 -3.55 12.23 -13.28
CA ASN A 236 -3.77 11.74 -14.65
C ASN A 236 -4.14 10.26 -14.73
N ALA A 237 -3.64 9.43 -13.83
CA ALA A 237 -3.82 7.99 -13.83
C ALA A 237 -3.74 7.41 -12.41
N ALA A 238 -4.32 6.23 -12.23
CA ALA A 238 -4.24 5.47 -10.99
C ALA A 238 -4.24 3.96 -11.28
N ALA A 239 -3.50 3.21 -10.47
CA ALA A 239 -3.45 1.76 -10.49
C ALA A 239 -3.70 1.19 -9.08
N TYR A 240 -4.18 -0.06 -9.04
CA TYR A 240 -4.09 -0.90 -7.85
C TYR A 240 -3.62 -2.29 -8.25
N THR A 241 -2.71 -2.86 -7.47
CA THR A 241 -1.86 -3.96 -7.96
C THR A 241 -1.42 -4.87 -6.81
N PRO A 242 -1.79 -6.16 -6.79
CA PRO A 242 -1.22 -7.14 -5.89
C PRO A 242 0.08 -7.70 -6.47
N HIS A 243 1.10 -7.78 -5.62
CA HIS A 243 2.44 -8.28 -5.94
C HIS A 243 2.83 -9.42 -4.98
N PRO A 244 2.53 -10.69 -5.32
CA PRO A 244 2.90 -11.82 -4.49
C PRO A 244 4.40 -12.11 -4.56
N CYS A 245 4.95 -12.59 -3.45
CA CYS A 245 6.28 -13.19 -3.40
C CYS A 245 6.20 -14.64 -2.93
N THR A 246 7.19 -15.45 -3.31
CA THR A 246 7.31 -16.84 -2.83
C THR A 246 7.82 -16.94 -1.39
N VAL A 247 8.31 -15.82 -0.83
CA VAL A 247 8.77 -15.69 0.57
C VAL A 247 7.68 -15.12 1.48
N ASN A 248 7.68 -15.55 2.74
CA ASN A 248 6.62 -15.23 3.70
C ASN A 248 6.99 -14.11 4.68
N GLY A 249 6.90 -12.87 4.21
CA GLY A 249 7.28 -11.65 4.93
C GLY A 249 8.67 -11.14 4.54
N GLN A 250 9.15 -10.10 5.23
CA GLN A 250 10.44 -9.49 4.96
C GLN A 250 11.58 -10.51 4.86
N THR A 251 12.30 -10.48 3.74
CA THR A 251 13.41 -11.36 3.41
C THR A 251 14.52 -10.58 2.71
N ARG A 252 15.74 -10.63 3.24
CA ARG A 252 16.92 -10.08 2.54
C ARG A 252 17.30 -10.98 1.36
N CYS A 253 17.61 -10.40 0.22
CA CYS A 253 18.04 -11.10 -0.99
C CYS A 253 19.42 -10.60 -1.46
N SER A 254 20.02 -11.30 -2.44
CA SER A 254 21.14 -10.79 -3.24
C SER A 254 21.17 -11.47 -4.61
N GLY A 255 21.57 -10.75 -5.67
CA GLY A 255 21.71 -11.31 -7.01
C GLY A 255 20.37 -11.77 -7.57
N THR A 256 20.32 -12.96 -8.17
CA THR A 256 19.10 -13.49 -8.80
C THR A 256 17.89 -13.50 -7.86
N ASP A 257 18.07 -13.75 -6.56
CA ASP A 257 16.95 -13.75 -5.61
C ASP A 257 16.24 -12.38 -5.51
N CYS A 258 16.97 -11.27 -5.75
CA CYS A 258 16.41 -9.92 -5.80
C CYS A 258 15.77 -9.57 -7.15
N GLY A 259 15.95 -10.42 -8.17
CA GLY A 259 15.57 -10.12 -9.54
C GLY A 259 16.35 -8.95 -10.12
N ASP A 260 17.66 -8.93 -9.89
CA ASP A 260 18.59 -7.90 -10.37
C ASP A 260 18.82 -8.00 -11.89
N ASP A 261 19.20 -6.89 -12.52
CA ASP A 261 19.57 -6.81 -13.94
C ASP A 261 18.51 -7.44 -14.86
N ASP A 262 18.93 -8.33 -15.77
CA ASP A 262 18.06 -9.07 -16.69
C ASP A 262 17.20 -10.15 -15.99
N ALA A 263 17.39 -10.37 -14.68
CA ALA A 263 16.73 -11.40 -13.89
C ALA A 263 15.41 -10.93 -13.22
N ARG A 264 14.80 -9.84 -13.71
CA ARG A 264 13.55 -9.23 -13.18
C ARG A 264 12.48 -10.25 -12.79
N TYR A 265 12.33 -11.34 -13.55
CA TYR A 265 11.30 -12.38 -13.35
C TYR A 265 11.78 -13.63 -12.59
N ASP A 266 13.09 -13.75 -12.38
CA ASP A 266 13.71 -14.91 -11.72
C ASP A 266 13.77 -14.75 -10.18
N GLY A 267 13.65 -13.51 -9.68
CA GLY A 267 13.64 -13.19 -8.26
C GLY A 267 12.47 -13.77 -7.47
N VAL A 268 12.49 -13.59 -6.15
CA VAL A 268 11.47 -14.18 -5.27
C VAL A 268 10.11 -13.48 -5.33
N CYS A 269 10.06 -12.26 -5.85
CA CYS A 269 8.87 -11.42 -5.91
C CYS A 269 8.41 -11.16 -7.35
N ASP A 270 7.11 -10.91 -7.50
CA ASP A 270 6.53 -10.38 -8.71
C ASP A 270 6.68 -8.85 -8.77
N LYS A 271 7.66 -8.36 -9.53
CA LYS A 271 7.92 -6.93 -9.69
C LYS A 271 6.88 -6.19 -10.54
N ASP A 272 6.10 -6.90 -11.37
CA ASP A 272 5.11 -6.27 -12.26
C ASP A 272 3.72 -6.23 -11.64
N GLY A 273 3.36 -7.26 -10.88
CA GLY A 273 2.04 -7.38 -10.27
C GLY A 273 0.92 -7.74 -11.26
N CYS A 274 -0.31 -7.81 -10.77
CA CYS A 274 -1.53 -7.90 -11.59
C CYS A 274 -2.33 -6.58 -11.54
N ASP A 275 -1.97 -5.64 -12.39
CA ASP A 275 -2.44 -4.26 -12.29
C ASP A 275 -3.83 -4.04 -12.89
N PHE A 276 -4.60 -3.17 -12.23
CA PHE A 276 -5.79 -2.57 -12.81
C PHE A 276 -5.65 -1.04 -12.80
N ASN A 277 -5.26 -0.49 -13.93
CA ASN A 277 -5.35 0.93 -14.27
C ASN A 277 -6.49 1.11 -15.29
N SER A 278 -7.51 1.90 -14.95
CA SER A 278 -8.70 2.11 -15.81
C SER A 278 -8.35 2.56 -17.24
N TRP A 279 -7.36 3.45 -17.38
CA TRP A 279 -6.90 3.91 -18.69
C TRP A 279 -6.24 2.77 -19.47
N ARG A 280 -5.35 2.01 -18.81
CA ARG A 280 -4.67 0.84 -19.42
C ARG A 280 -5.65 -0.27 -19.80
N MET A 281 -6.75 -0.40 -19.06
CA MET A 281 -7.86 -1.32 -19.33
C MET A 281 -8.87 -0.79 -20.36
N GLY A 282 -8.57 0.35 -20.98
CA GLY A 282 -9.26 0.89 -22.15
C GLY A 282 -10.36 1.91 -21.86
N ASP A 283 -10.57 2.32 -20.60
CA ASP A 283 -11.45 3.44 -20.26
C ASP A 283 -10.65 4.70 -19.91
N GLN A 284 -10.32 5.46 -20.95
CA GLN A 284 -9.58 6.71 -20.84
C GLN A 284 -10.41 7.87 -20.27
N THR A 285 -11.72 7.67 -20.07
CA THR A 285 -12.67 8.70 -19.60
C THR A 285 -13.05 8.55 -18.13
N PHE A 286 -12.54 7.52 -17.46
CA PHE A 286 -12.94 7.18 -16.11
C PHE A 286 -12.30 8.07 -15.03
N LEU A 287 -10.97 8.09 -14.93
CA LEU A 287 -10.24 8.80 -13.87
C LEU A 287 -9.28 9.83 -14.43
N GLY A 288 -9.37 11.07 -13.92
CA GLY A 288 -8.57 12.22 -14.33
C GLY A 288 -9.30 13.55 -14.11
N VAL A 289 -8.65 14.67 -14.44
CA VAL A 289 -9.23 16.01 -14.24
C VAL A 289 -10.52 16.15 -15.07
N GLY A 290 -11.64 16.42 -14.40
CA GLY A 290 -12.95 16.60 -15.04
C GLY A 290 -13.60 15.32 -15.58
N LYS A 291 -13.08 14.14 -15.23
CA LYS A 291 -13.62 12.84 -15.66
C LYS A 291 -14.65 12.27 -14.66
N THR A 292 -15.05 11.01 -14.85
CA THR A 292 -16.05 10.33 -13.99
C THR A 292 -15.64 10.36 -12.51
N VAL A 293 -14.40 10.01 -12.22
CA VAL A 293 -13.70 10.30 -10.97
C VAL A 293 -12.82 11.53 -11.24
N ASP A 294 -13.29 12.70 -10.79
CA ASP A 294 -12.67 14.00 -11.05
C ASP A 294 -11.50 14.23 -10.09
N THR A 295 -10.28 14.09 -10.58
CA THR A 295 -9.06 14.18 -9.76
C THR A 295 -8.68 15.61 -9.38
N SER A 296 -9.39 16.62 -9.88
CA SER A 296 -9.22 18.02 -9.43
C SER A 296 -9.77 18.30 -8.03
N LYS A 297 -10.41 17.29 -7.41
CA LYS A 297 -11.06 17.37 -6.11
C LYS A 297 -10.79 16.11 -5.30
N LYS A 298 -10.91 16.22 -3.98
CA LYS A 298 -10.92 15.07 -3.09
C LYS A 298 -12.01 14.05 -3.46
N PHE A 299 -11.69 12.77 -3.33
CA PHE A 299 -12.64 11.65 -3.42
C PHE A 299 -12.25 10.53 -2.47
N THR A 300 -13.16 9.60 -2.23
CA THR A 300 -12.92 8.40 -1.43
C THR A 300 -12.57 7.23 -2.35
N VAL A 301 -11.55 6.47 -1.97
CA VAL A 301 -11.16 5.20 -2.58
C VAL A 301 -11.53 4.07 -1.63
N VAL A 302 -12.16 3.02 -2.14
CA VAL A 302 -12.61 1.87 -1.38
C VAL A 302 -12.10 0.61 -2.08
N THR A 303 -11.43 -0.25 -1.32
CA THR A 303 -10.87 -1.52 -1.83
C THR A 303 -11.37 -2.67 -0.96
N GLN A 304 -11.94 -3.69 -1.61
CA GLN A 304 -12.52 -4.85 -0.95
C GLN A 304 -11.72 -6.11 -1.30
N PHE A 305 -11.36 -6.88 -0.28
CA PHE A 305 -10.61 -8.13 -0.43
C PHE A 305 -11.55 -9.31 -0.17
N VAL A 306 -12.22 -9.77 -1.22
CA VAL A 306 -13.32 -10.73 -1.12
C VAL A 306 -12.78 -12.14 -1.07
N THR A 307 -13.35 -12.97 -0.18
CA THR A 307 -13.00 -14.38 -0.06
C THR A 307 -14.12 -15.29 -0.56
N ALA A 308 -13.76 -16.51 -0.96
CA ALA A 308 -14.65 -17.49 -1.60
C ALA A 308 -15.91 -17.83 -0.79
N ASP A 309 -15.82 -17.78 0.54
CA ASP A 309 -16.90 -18.13 1.46
C ASP A 309 -17.43 -16.94 2.28
N ASN A 310 -17.00 -15.71 1.94
CA ASN A 310 -17.28 -14.49 2.68
C ASN A 310 -16.90 -14.55 4.16
N THR A 311 -15.82 -15.27 4.50
CA THR A 311 -15.22 -15.30 5.83
C THR A 311 -13.77 -14.85 5.81
N ALA A 312 -13.24 -14.41 6.95
CA ALA A 312 -11.83 -14.03 7.09
C ALA A 312 -10.84 -15.20 6.86
N ASN A 313 -11.33 -16.45 6.80
CA ASN A 313 -10.50 -17.64 6.59
C ASN A 313 -10.61 -18.20 5.16
N GLY A 314 -11.67 -17.89 4.41
CA GLY A 314 -11.81 -18.32 3.03
C GLY A 314 -10.68 -17.81 2.13
N ALA A 315 -10.43 -18.49 1.01
CA ALA A 315 -9.42 -18.06 0.05
C ALA A 315 -9.81 -16.73 -0.61
N LEU A 316 -8.87 -15.79 -0.74
CA LEU A 316 -9.01 -14.57 -1.53
C LEU A 316 -9.35 -14.93 -2.98
N THR A 317 -10.43 -14.38 -3.50
CA THR A 317 -10.89 -14.64 -4.87
C THR A 317 -10.89 -13.40 -5.74
N GLU A 318 -11.05 -12.22 -5.14
CA GLU A 318 -11.25 -10.99 -5.88
C GLU A 318 -10.86 -9.75 -5.06
N ILE A 319 -10.21 -8.80 -5.73
CA ILE A 319 -9.93 -7.46 -5.18
C ILE A 319 -10.78 -6.47 -5.96
N ARG A 320 -11.80 -5.91 -5.31
CA ARG A 320 -12.74 -4.97 -5.92
C ARG A 320 -12.40 -3.53 -5.57
N ARG A 321 -12.81 -2.62 -6.45
CA ARG A 321 -12.63 -1.19 -6.31
C ARG A 321 -13.97 -0.46 -6.47
N LEU A 322 -14.18 0.55 -5.65
CA LEU A 322 -15.20 1.57 -5.87
C LEU A 322 -14.69 2.92 -5.37
N TYR A 323 -15.35 3.98 -5.81
CA TYR A 323 -15.05 5.35 -5.44
C TYR A 323 -16.29 6.02 -4.86
N VAL A 324 -16.10 7.03 -4.02
CA VAL A 324 -17.18 7.93 -3.61
C VAL A 324 -16.75 9.36 -3.85
N GLN A 325 -17.48 10.08 -4.68
CA GLN A 325 -17.21 11.50 -4.94
C GLN A 325 -18.52 12.29 -4.91
N ASN A 326 -18.52 13.42 -4.21
CA ASN A 326 -19.70 14.26 -4.02
C ASN A 326 -20.93 13.48 -3.52
N GLY A 327 -20.70 12.52 -2.61
CA GLY A 327 -21.75 11.66 -2.07
C GLY A 327 -22.36 10.67 -3.06
N LYS A 328 -21.70 10.39 -4.19
CA LYS A 328 -22.14 9.36 -5.15
C LYS A 328 -21.14 8.22 -5.18
N VAL A 329 -21.64 6.99 -5.02
CA VAL A 329 -20.86 5.78 -5.24
C VAL A 329 -20.65 5.61 -6.75
N ILE A 330 -19.40 5.39 -7.13
CA ILE A 330 -18.95 5.17 -8.51
C ILE A 330 -18.28 3.79 -8.54
N GLN A 331 -18.86 2.86 -9.29
CA GLN A 331 -18.24 1.55 -9.50
C GLN A 331 -16.95 1.72 -10.32
N ASN A 332 -15.97 0.83 -10.11
CA ASN A 332 -14.77 0.82 -10.94
C ASN A 332 -15.12 0.61 -12.43
N SER A 333 -14.29 1.18 -13.31
CA SER A 333 -14.46 1.05 -14.77
C SER A 333 -14.45 -0.41 -15.21
N GLN A 334 -15.17 -0.71 -16.29
CA GLN A 334 -15.12 -2.04 -16.90
C GLN A 334 -13.89 -2.15 -17.82
N VAL A 335 -13.31 -3.35 -17.90
CA VAL A 335 -12.34 -3.68 -18.94
C VAL A 335 -13.00 -3.61 -20.31
N THR A 336 -12.38 -2.89 -21.26
CA THR A 336 -12.87 -2.76 -22.63
C THR A 336 -11.91 -3.36 -23.67
N ILE A 337 -10.77 -3.91 -23.23
CA ILE A 337 -9.79 -4.55 -24.10
C ILE A 337 -10.30 -5.92 -24.60
N PRO A 338 -10.37 -6.15 -25.93
CA PRO A 338 -10.73 -7.45 -26.48
C PRO A 338 -9.79 -8.57 -26.02
N GLY A 339 -10.36 -9.71 -25.61
CA GLY A 339 -9.60 -10.88 -25.15
C GLY A 339 -9.39 -10.94 -23.64
N ILE A 340 -9.62 -9.84 -22.92
CA ILE A 340 -9.65 -9.84 -21.46
C ILE A 340 -11.12 -9.98 -21.01
N PRO A 341 -11.45 -10.82 -20.01
CA PRO A 341 -12.80 -10.96 -19.49
C PRO A 341 -13.40 -9.61 -19.08
N ALA A 342 -14.66 -9.38 -19.46
CA ALA A 342 -15.41 -8.24 -18.96
C ALA A 342 -15.53 -8.31 -17.43
N GLY A 343 -15.27 -7.20 -16.76
CA GLY A 343 -15.26 -7.09 -15.31
C GLY A 343 -14.55 -5.81 -14.87
N ASN A 344 -14.56 -5.54 -13.57
CA ASN A 344 -14.00 -4.32 -12.98
C ASN A 344 -13.22 -4.59 -11.68
N ALA A 345 -12.67 -5.80 -11.55
CA ALA A 345 -11.96 -6.26 -10.37
C ALA A 345 -10.77 -7.13 -10.76
N VAL A 346 -9.80 -7.23 -9.86
CA VAL A 346 -8.64 -8.11 -10.02
C VAL A 346 -9.01 -9.50 -9.49
N ASN A 347 -8.92 -10.50 -10.36
CA ASN A 347 -9.08 -11.92 -10.05
C ASN A 347 -8.18 -12.77 -10.97
N GLU A 348 -8.03 -14.06 -10.71
CA GLU A 348 -7.10 -14.93 -11.45
C GLU A 348 -7.37 -14.97 -12.97
N ALA A 349 -8.66 -14.95 -13.36
CA ALA A 349 -9.06 -14.97 -14.77
C ALA A 349 -8.69 -13.65 -15.46
N PHE A 350 -8.89 -12.51 -14.78
CA PHE A 350 -8.44 -11.20 -15.24
C PHE A 350 -6.92 -11.19 -15.41
N CYS A 351 -6.15 -11.55 -14.38
CA CYS A 351 -4.68 -11.52 -14.40
C CYS A 351 -4.10 -12.37 -15.53
N THR A 352 -4.58 -13.60 -15.68
CA THR A 352 -4.11 -14.52 -16.72
C THR A 352 -4.37 -13.98 -18.12
N ALA A 353 -5.60 -13.49 -18.37
CA ALA A 353 -5.95 -12.97 -19.67
C ALA A 353 -5.28 -11.62 -19.98
N GLN A 354 -5.19 -10.73 -19.00
CA GLN A 354 -4.52 -9.43 -19.12
C GLN A 354 -3.05 -9.59 -19.51
N LYS A 355 -2.30 -10.40 -18.78
CA LYS A 355 -0.89 -10.67 -19.10
C LYS A 355 -0.73 -11.28 -20.49
N SER A 356 -1.59 -12.25 -20.84
CA SER A 356 -1.56 -12.88 -22.17
C SER A 356 -1.88 -11.90 -23.31
N VAL A 357 -2.87 -11.03 -23.15
CA VAL A 357 -3.29 -10.08 -24.21
C VAL A 357 -2.26 -8.97 -24.40
N PHE A 358 -1.62 -8.52 -23.33
CA PHE A 358 -0.58 -7.49 -23.42
C PHE A 358 0.80 -8.05 -23.82
N GLY A 359 0.98 -9.37 -23.73
CA GLY A 359 2.26 -10.02 -23.98
C GLY A 359 3.26 -9.84 -22.83
N ASP A 360 2.76 -9.59 -21.62
CA ASP A 360 3.56 -9.43 -20.40
C ASP A 360 3.85 -10.82 -19.80
N THR A 361 5.04 -10.99 -19.19
CA THR A 361 5.35 -12.20 -18.42
C THR A 361 4.40 -12.32 -17.23
N ASN A 362 3.72 -13.45 -17.08
CA ASN A 362 2.82 -13.69 -15.94
C ASN A 362 3.59 -14.14 -14.69
N SER A 363 4.46 -13.25 -14.19
CA SER A 363 5.20 -13.49 -12.94
C SER A 363 4.25 -13.62 -11.75
N PHE A 364 3.18 -12.83 -11.71
CA PHE A 364 2.09 -12.93 -10.73
C PHE A 364 1.66 -14.38 -10.46
N GLN A 365 1.26 -15.11 -11.49
CA GLN A 365 0.85 -16.51 -11.35
C GLN A 365 2.00 -17.41 -10.88
N SER A 366 3.22 -17.17 -11.37
CA SER A 366 4.42 -17.94 -11.01
C SER A 366 4.85 -17.76 -9.54
N LYS A 367 4.53 -16.61 -8.93
CA LYS A 367 4.81 -16.32 -7.52
C LYS A 367 3.60 -16.58 -6.60
N GLY A 368 2.58 -17.27 -7.10
CA GLY A 368 1.45 -17.77 -6.30
C GLY A 368 0.13 -17.03 -6.48
N GLY A 369 0.07 -16.03 -7.36
CA GLY A 369 -1.15 -15.29 -7.69
C GLY A 369 -1.86 -14.72 -6.47
N LEU A 370 -3.19 -14.77 -6.47
CA LEU A 370 -3.98 -14.35 -5.31
C LEU A 370 -3.77 -15.25 -4.09
N GLY A 371 -3.30 -16.48 -4.26
CA GLY A 371 -2.93 -17.36 -3.13
C GLY A 371 -1.71 -16.85 -2.35
N GLY A 372 -0.72 -16.28 -3.04
CA GLY A 372 0.42 -15.61 -2.42
C GLY A 372 -0.01 -14.35 -1.67
N MET A 373 -0.90 -13.56 -2.29
CA MET A 373 -1.49 -12.36 -1.67
C MET A 373 -2.36 -12.72 -0.44
N ASP A 374 -3.16 -13.79 -0.52
CA ASP A 374 -4.01 -14.30 0.56
C ASP A 374 -3.21 -14.55 1.83
N THR A 375 -2.06 -15.23 1.69
CA THR A 375 -1.17 -15.57 2.81
C THR A 375 -0.67 -14.32 3.53
N ALA A 376 -0.27 -13.29 2.79
CA ALA A 376 0.18 -12.02 3.35
C ALA A 376 -0.95 -11.26 4.06
N LEU A 377 -2.13 -11.14 3.41
CA LEU A 377 -3.30 -10.48 4.00
C LEU A 377 -3.82 -11.19 5.25
N GLN A 378 -3.66 -12.52 5.35
CA GLN A 378 -4.00 -13.29 6.55
C GLN A 378 -3.05 -13.01 7.72
N LYS A 379 -1.74 -13.00 7.43
CA LYS A 379 -0.69 -12.75 8.43
C LYS A 379 -0.79 -11.33 8.99
N GLY A 380 -1.11 -10.38 8.11
CA GLY A 380 -1.22 -8.97 8.40
C GLY A 380 -0.07 -8.19 7.76
N MET A 381 -0.38 -7.01 7.25
CA MET A 381 0.56 -6.15 6.53
C MET A 381 0.60 -4.74 7.13
N VAL A 382 1.70 -4.03 6.93
CA VAL A 382 1.91 -2.65 7.39
C VAL A 382 1.46 -1.67 6.31
N LEU A 383 0.73 -0.63 6.70
CA LEU A 383 0.33 0.46 5.80
C LEU A 383 1.48 1.45 5.61
N ALA A 384 1.89 1.62 4.36
CA ALA A 384 2.81 2.65 3.90
C ALA A 384 2.04 3.75 3.13
N LEU A 385 2.44 5.00 3.32
CA LEU A 385 1.96 6.15 2.56
C LEU A 385 3.18 6.94 2.08
N SER A 386 3.22 7.30 0.81
CA SER A 386 4.39 7.98 0.22
C SER A 386 4.03 9.00 -0.84
N VAL A 387 5.01 9.84 -1.15
CA VAL A 387 5.06 10.67 -2.36
C VAL A 387 6.47 10.58 -2.94
N TRP A 388 6.58 10.26 -4.22
CA TRP A 388 7.85 10.02 -4.89
C TRP A 388 7.77 10.31 -6.39
N ASP A 389 8.93 10.56 -6.99
CA ASP A 389 9.22 10.52 -8.42
C ASP A 389 10.16 9.35 -8.73
N ASP A 390 10.24 8.98 -10.00
CA ASP A 390 10.82 7.71 -10.42
C ASP A 390 12.11 7.92 -11.24
N HIS A 391 13.24 7.63 -10.61
CA HIS A 391 14.57 7.72 -11.23
C HIS A 391 14.88 6.58 -12.22
N GLU A 392 14.05 5.54 -12.29
CA GLU A 392 14.26 4.38 -13.17
C GLU A 392 13.43 4.48 -14.46
N ALA A 393 12.15 4.81 -14.35
CA ALA A 393 11.21 4.81 -15.48
C ALA A 393 10.35 6.08 -15.59
N ASN A 394 10.68 7.16 -14.86
CA ASN A 394 10.03 8.47 -14.94
C ASN A 394 8.49 8.42 -14.73
N MET A 395 7.98 7.41 -14.01
CA MET A 395 6.56 7.16 -13.77
C MET A 395 5.75 6.81 -15.03
N LEU A 396 6.41 6.55 -16.16
CA LEU A 396 5.76 6.35 -17.45
C LEU A 396 4.93 5.05 -17.49
N TRP A 397 5.29 4.08 -16.64
CA TRP A 397 4.54 2.85 -16.45
C TRP A 397 3.15 3.10 -15.85
N LEU A 398 2.96 4.21 -15.11
CA LEU A 398 1.70 4.61 -14.50
C LEU A 398 0.88 5.55 -15.40
N ASP A 399 1.49 6.58 -15.97
CA ASP A 399 0.76 7.73 -16.52
C ASP A 399 1.01 8.07 -18.00
N SER A 400 1.82 7.27 -18.71
CA SER A 400 2.25 7.55 -20.09
C SER A 400 2.13 6.31 -20.99
N ASN A 401 2.83 6.32 -22.13
CA ASN A 401 3.08 5.14 -22.95
C ASN A 401 4.38 4.47 -22.51
N TYR A 402 4.33 3.18 -22.15
CA TYR A 402 5.52 2.45 -21.74
C TYR A 402 5.49 1.00 -22.25
N PRO A 403 6.61 0.38 -22.66
CA PRO A 403 7.88 1.03 -23.02
C PRO A 403 7.71 2.13 -24.08
N THR A 404 8.60 3.13 -24.09
CA THR A 404 8.43 4.36 -24.87
C THR A 404 8.58 4.19 -26.39
N ASP A 405 9.18 3.07 -26.82
CA ASP A 405 9.41 2.68 -28.21
C ASP A 405 8.31 1.77 -28.77
N ALA A 406 7.37 1.34 -27.93
CA ALA A 406 6.23 0.53 -28.35
C ALA A 406 5.14 1.38 -29.02
N ASP A 407 4.39 0.75 -29.94
CA ASP A 407 3.22 1.36 -30.57
C ASP A 407 2.10 1.55 -29.53
N ALA A 408 1.75 2.81 -29.25
CA ALA A 408 0.74 3.19 -28.27
C ALA A 408 -0.67 2.67 -28.57
N SER A 409 -0.95 2.22 -29.80
CA SER A 409 -2.22 1.58 -30.16
C SER A 409 -2.33 0.12 -29.71
N LYS A 410 -1.21 -0.52 -29.34
CA LYS A 410 -1.22 -1.89 -28.84
C LYS A 410 -1.83 -1.96 -27.43
N PRO A 411 -2.71 -2.93 -27.15
CA PRO A 411 -3.25 -3.14 -25.83
C PRO A 411 -2.17 -3.19 -24.76
N GLY A 412 -2.42 -2.49 -23.66
CA GLY A 412 -1.50 -2.45 -22.53
C GLY A 412 -0.42 -1.38 -22.61
N ILE A 413 -0.10 -0.76 -23.76
CA ILE A 413 1.02 0.22 -23.87
C ILE A 413 0.67 1.60 -23.32
N SER A 414 -0.55 2.10 -23.52
CA SER A 414 -0.96 3.42 -23.01
C SER A 414 -1.59 3.29 -21.62
N ARG A 415 -1.08 4.03 -20.62
CA ARG A 415 -1.50 4.01 -19.21
C ARG A 415 -2.00 5.35 -18.68
N GLY A 416 -1.71 6.42 -19.42
CA GLY A 416 -2.25 7.74 -19.16
C GLY A 416 -1.95 8.71 -20.30
N PRO A 417 -2.36 9.98 -20.13
CA PRO A 417 -2.21 11.03 -21.14
C PRO A 417 -0.84 11.72 -21.15
N CYS A 418 0.05 11.41 -20.21
CA CYS A 418 1.32 12.11 -20.07
C CYS A 418 2.25 11.83 -21.26
N ALA A 419 3.10 12.80 -21.61
CA ALA A 419 4.06 12.63 -22.69
C ALA A 419 5.14 11.60 -22.30
N THR A 420 5.74 10.91 -23.26
CA THR A 420 6.86 9.98 -22.96
C THR A 420 8.14 10.70 -22.48
N THR A 421 8.17 12.03 -22.58
CA THR A 421 9.26 12.89 -22.09
C THR A 421 8.96 13.53 -20.73
N SER A 422 7.82 13.22 -20.09
CA SER A 422 7.53 13.71 -18.75
C SER A 422 8.27 12.90 -17.68
N GLY A 423 8.19 13.37 -16.42
CA GLY A 423 8.55 12.58 -15.25
C GLY A 423 10.02 12.43 -14.95
N VAL A 424 10.91 13.06 -15.73
CA VAL A 424 12.34 13.14 -15.39
C VAL A 424 12.48 13.82 -14.01
N PRO A 425 13.09 13.17 -12.99
CA PRO A 425 13.13 13.67 -11.61
C PRO A 425 13.53 15.15 -11.48
N THR A 426 14.69 15.51 -12.04
CA THR A 426 15.19 16.90 -12.05
C THR A 426 14.20 17.93 -12.63
N ASP A 427 13.40 17.53 -13.61
CA ASP A 427 12.35 18.39 -14.18
C ASP A 427 11.15 18.50 -13.24
N VAL A 428 10.71 17.40 -12.64
CA VAL A 428 9.54 17.38 -11.75
C VAL A 428 9.84 18.08 -10.43
N GLU A 429 10.99 17.82 -9.82
CA GLU A 429 11.50 18.50 -8.62
C GLU A 429 11.55 20.02 -8.79
N SER A 430 12.03 20.49 -9.94
CA SER A 430 12.18 21.92 -10.22
C SER A 430 10.88 22.61 -10.63
N LYS A 431 10.03 21.94 -11.43
CA LYS A 431 8.78 22.53 -11.95
C LYS A 431 7.61 22.38 -10.99
N SER A 432 7.62 21.37 -10.14
CA SER A 432 6.51 21.03 -9.24
C SER A 432 6.92 20.88 -7.77
N PRO A 433 7.80 21.74 -7.21
CA PRO A 433 8.30 21.54 -5.84
C PRO A 433 7.19 21.62 -4.77
N ASN A 434 6.13 22.36 -5.07
CA ASN A 434 4.97 22.52 -4.18
C ASN A 434 3.93 21.40 -4.33
N ALA A 435 4.18 20.38 -5.16
CA ALA A 435 3.30 19.23 -5.30
C ALA A 435 3.10 18.54 -3.95
N SER A 436 1.92 17.96 -3.76
CA SER A 436 1.57 17.30 -2.51
C SER A 436 0.40 16.34 -2.68
N VAL A 437 0.35 15.33 -1.83
CA VAL A 437 -0.80 14.44 -1.67
C VAL A 437 -1.36 14.55 -0.26
N ILE A 438 -2.69 14.47 -0.15
CA ILE A 438 -3.38 14.40 1.13
C ILE A 438 -4.11 13.07 1.24
N PHE A 439 -3.71 12.24 2.19
CA PHE A 439 -4.45 11.04 2.58
C PHE A 439 -5.22 11.30 3.86
N SER A 440 -6.50 10.97 3.90
CA SER A 440 -7.32 11.24 5.08
C SER A 440 -8.40 10.20 5.31
N ASN A 441 -9.04 10.27 6.48
CA ASN A 441 -10.26 9.50 6.75
C ASN A 441 -10.09 7.98 6.54
N ILE A 442 -8.96 7.44 7.01
CA ILE A 442 -8.63 6.01 6.88
C ILE A 442 -9.62 5.18 7.69
N LYS A 443 -10.27 4.23 7.03
CA LYS A 443 -11.24 3.29 7.60
C LYS A 443 -10.95 1.88 7.12
N PHE A 444 -11.16 0.89 7.98
CA PHE A 444 -11.10 -0.51 7.60
C PHE A 444 -12.12 -1.32 8.39
N GLY A 445 -12.63 -2.41 7.83
CA GLY A 445 -13.66 -3.18 8.51
C GLY A 445 -14.34 -4.23 7.65
N ASP A 446 -15.53 -4.65 8.10
CA ASP A 446 -16.40 -5.54 7.32
C ASP A 446 -16.69 -4.96 5.92
N LEU A 447 -16.88 -5.82 4.92
CA LEU A 447 -17.29 -5.40 3.58
C LEU A 447 -18.54 -4.52 3.62
N GLY A 448 -18.47 -3.32 3.03
CA GLY A 448 -19.57 -2.36 2.97
C GLY A 448 -19.77 -1.53 4.24
N SER A 449 -18.86 -1.59 5.21
CA SER A 449 -18.98 -0.84 6.48
C SER A 449 -18.33 0.54 6.47
N THR A 450 -17.52 0.88 5.47
CA THR A 450 -16.66 2.08 5.52
C THR A 450 -17.19 3.27 4.71
N TYR A 451 -18.23 3.07 3.89
CA TYR A 451 -18.84 4.11 3.05
C TYR A 451 -20.38 4.05 3.10
N THR A 452 -21.03 5.19 2.83
CA THR A 452 -22.50 5.29 2.78
C THR A 452 -23.01 5.25 1.35
N ASN A 453 -23.95 4.35 1.07
CA ASN A 453 -24.67 4.30 -0.19
C ASN A 453 -25.85 5.28 -0.16
N THR A 454 -25.63 6.55 -0.45
CA THR A 454 -26.63 7.64 -0.41
C THR A 454 -27.68 7.58 -1.53
N GLY A 455 -27.88 6.42 -2.18
CA GLY A 455 -29.00 6.16 -3.09
C GLY A 455 -30.36 5.96 -2.41
N SER A 456 -30.40 5.88 -1.07
CA SER A 456 -31.62 5.77 -0.29
C SER A 456 -31.57 6.77 0.88
N SER A 457 -32.22 7.93 0.69
CA SER A 457 -32.47 8.88 1.78
C SER A 457 -33.38 8.24 2.85
N PRO A 458 -33.01 8.24 4.13
CA PRO A 458 -33.98 8.13 5.21
C PRO A 458 -34.63 9.50 5.39
N SER A 459 -35.95 9.57 5.26
CA SER A 459 -36.74 10.74 5.63
C SER A 459 -36.50 11.12 7.11
N SER A 460 -36.24 12.40 7.37
CA SER A 460 -36.12 12.96 8.72
C SER A 460 -37.39 12.72 9.54
N PRO A 461 -37.31 12.41 10.85
CA PRO A 461 -38.46 12.52 11.74
C PRO A 461 -38.55 13.95 12.28
N GLY A 462 -39.67 14.61 11.98
CA GLY A 462 -40.12 15.81 12.69
C GLY A 462 -40.48 15.50 14.16
N GLY A 463 -40.38 16.53 15.00
CA GLY A 463 -40.52 16.49 16.46
C GLY A 463 -41.91 16.12 17.01
N PRO A 464 -42.08 16.20 18.35
CA PRO A 464 -42.77 15.18 19.13
C PRO A 464 -44.24 15.51 19.43
N SER A 465 -45.08 14.47 19.53
CA SER A 465 -46.28 14.53 20.36
C SER A 465 -46.61 13.16 20.96
N GLN A 466 -46.93 13.21 22.26
CA GLN A 466 -47.40 12.14 23.15
C GLN A 466 -48.58 11.38 22.53
N THR A 467 -48.89 10.10 22.80
CA THR A 467 -49.11 9.46 24.11
C THR A 467 -49.35 7.94 23.91
N THR A 468 -49.15 7.19 24.99
CA THR A 468 -49.75 5.89 25.37
C THR A 468 -49.35 4.58 24.67
N SER A 469 -48.91 3.67 25.53
CA SER A 469 -48.44 2.29 25.35
C SER A 469 -49.54 1.26 25.10
N VAL A 470 -49.32 0.37 24.12
CA VAL A 470 -49.84 -1.01 24.06
C VAL A 470 -48.80 -1.89 23.33
N PRO A 471 -48.46 -3.10 23.81
CA PRO A 471 -47.57 -4.01 23.08
C PRO A 471 -48.36 -4.77 22.01
N GLN A 472 -47.98 -4.63 20.74
CA GLN A 472 -48.45 -5.49 19.65
C GLN A 472 -47.27 -6.25 19.04
N ASN A 473 -47.44 -7.57 18.93
CA ASN A 473 -46.55 -8.51 18.24
C ASN A 473 -46.26 -8.06 16.79
N PRO A 474 -45.04 -8.27 16.27
CA PRO A 474 -44.76 -8.08 14.85
C PRO A 474 -45.49 -9.15 14.02
N PRO A 475 -46.01 -8.81 12.82
CA PRO A 475 -46.61 -9.78 11.93
C PRO A 475 -45.54 -10.71 11.35
N SER A 476 -45.86 -12.01 11.33
CA SER A 476 -45.09 -13.07 10.70
C SER A 476 -44.84 -12.77 9.22
N GLN A 477 -43.57 -12.70 8.80
CA GLN A 477 -43.21 -12.72 7.39
C GLN A 477 -43.56 -14.10 6.77
N PRO A 478 -43.99 -14.16 5.50
CA PRO A 478 -44.16 -15.43 4.82
C PRO A 478 -42.78 -16.06 4.58
N ALA A 479 -42.57 -17.24 5.15
CA ALA A 479 -41.44 -18.07 4.78
C ALA A 479 -41.55 -18.41 3.28
N GLY A 480 -40.64 -17.90 2.45
CA GLY A 480 -40.59 -18.22 1.02
C GLY A 480 -40.26 -17.08 0.06
N THR A 481 -40.04 -15.84 0.53
CA THR A 481 -39.60 -14.73 -0.32
C THR A 481 -38.17 -14.29 -0.02
N VAL A 482 -37.43 -13.92 -1.08
CA VAL A 482 -36.02 -13.50 -1.06
C VAL A 482 -35.94 -11.98 -0.94
N PRO A 483 -35.17 -11.40 0.00
CA PRO A 483 -35.00 -9.96 0.11
C PRO A 483 -34.28 -9.39 -1.13
N GLN A 484 -34.32 -8.07 -1.31
CA GLN A 484 -33.50 -7.40 -2.33
C GLN A 484 -32.04 -7.87 -2.23
N TRP A 485 -31.43 -8.14 -3.37
CA TRP A 485 -30.08 -8.68 -3.56
C TRP A 485 -29.86 -10.13 -3.14
N GLY A 486 -30.87 -10.81 -2.59
CA GLY A 486 -30.78 -12.24 -2.33
C GLY A 486 -30.85 -13.08 -3.61
N GLN A 487 -30.26 -14.28 -3.57
CA GLN A 487 -30.33 -15.24 -4.66
C GLN A 487 -31.75 -15.81 -4.77
N CYS A 488 -32.32 -15.75 -5.97
CA CYS A 488 -33.67 -16.22 -6.29
C CYS A 488 -33.69 -17.27 -7.41
N GLY A 489 -32.53 -17.74 -7.86
CA GLY A 489 -32.43 -18.74 -8.92
C GLY A 489 -30.98 -19.09 -9.29
N GLY A 490 -30.85 -20.01 -10.24
CA GLY A 490 -29.57 -20.55 -10.73
C GLY A 490 -29.55 -22.09 -10.74
N ILE A 491 -28.72 -22.68 -11.61
CA ILE A 491 -28.48 -24.13 -11.62
C ILE A 491 -28.00 -24.59 -10.23
N GLY A 492 -28.74 -25.50 -9.61
CA GLY A 492 -28.45 -26.03 -8.27
C GLY A 492 -29.07 -25.26 -7.11
N TRP A 493 -29.76 -24.14 -7.36
CA TRP A 493 -30.44 -23.38 -6.30
C TRP A 493 -31.70 -24.12 -5.81
N SER A 494 -31.78 -24.37 -4.50
CA SER A 494 -32.94 -25.01 -3.84
C SER A 494 -33.69 -24.07 -2.88
N GLY A 495 -33.33 -22.79 -2.85
CA GLY A 495 -33.95 -21.79 -1.99
C GLY A 495 -35.19 -21.15 -2.60
N ALA A 496 -35.69 -20.11 -1.95
CA ALA A 496 -36.83 -19.33 -2.43
C ALA A 496 -36.54 -18.68 -3.79
N THR A 497 -37.55 -18.56 -4.64
CA THR A 497 -37.44 -18.00 -6.00
C THR A 497 -38.27 -16.74 -6.22
N ALA A 498 -39.16 -16.42 -5.30
CA ALA A 498 -39.97 -15.21 -5.32
C ALA A 498 -39.28 -14.10 -4.53
N CYS A 499 -39.20 -12.90 -5.10
CA CYS A 499 -38.64 -11.74 -4.41
C CYS A 499 -39.67 -11.04 -3.53
N VAL A 500 -39.22 -10.43 -2.44
CA VAL A 500 -40.05 -9.49 -1.66
C VAL A 500 -40.44 -8.33 -2.57
N ALA A 501 -41.72 -7.98 -2.61
CA ALA A 501 -42.18 -6.81 -3.38
C ALA A 501 -41.46 -5.54 -2.89
N PRO A 502 -41.01 -4.63 -3.79
CA PRO A 502 -41.38 -4.54 -5.20
C PRO A 502 -40.42 -5.26 -6.19
N PHE A 503 -39.48 -6.07 -5.71
CA PHE A 503 -38.38 -6.59 -6.54
C PHE A 503 -38.80 -7.78 -7.41
N THR A 504 -38.05 -8.01 -8.47
CA THR A 504 -38.22 -9.17 -9.36
C THR A 504 -36.94 -9.99 -9.49
N CYS A 505 -37.05 -11.27 -9.80
CA CYS A 505 -35.90 -12.16 -9.92
C CYS A 505 -35.26 -12.01 -11.31
N HIS A 506 -34.02 -11.56 -11.37
CA HIS A 506 -33.27 -11.35 -12.61
C HIS A 506 -32.12 -12.36 -12.75
N VAL A 507 -32.04 -13.02 -13.89
CA VAL A 507 -30.94 -13.96 -14.20
C VAL A 507 -29.67 -13.16 -14.48
N LEU A 508 -28.62 -13.39 -13.72
CA LEU A 508 -27.29 -12.79 -13.96
C LEU A 508 -26.39 -13.74 -14.74
N ASN A 509 -26.44 -15.04 -14.41
CA ASN A 509 -25.81 -16.10 -15.18
C ASN A 509 -26.51 -17.45 -14.91
N SER A 510 -26.04 -18.51 -15.57
CA SER A 510 -26.63 -19.86 -15.49
C SER A 510 -26.74 -20.40 -14.06
N TYR A 511 -25.86 -19.98 -13.16
CA TYR A 511 -25.78 -20.47 -11.78
C TYR A 511 -26.34 -19.49 -10.76
N TYR A 512 -26.75 -18.28 -11.17
CA TYR A 512 -27.15 -17.24 -10.24
C TYR A 512 -28.20 -16.27 -10.82
N SER A 513 -29.31 -16.12 -10.09
CA SER A 513 -30.34 -15.09 -10.31
C SER A 513 -30.56 -14.32 -9.02
N GLN A 514 -30.84 -13.03 -9.11
CA GLN A 514 -30.88 -12.12 -7.96
C GLN A 514 -32.13 -11.24 -7.97
N CYS A 515 -32.67 -10.95 -6.78
CA CYS A 515 -33.77 -10.01 -6.62
C CYS A 515 -33.28 -8.55 -6.70
N TYR A 516 -33.77 -7.74 -7.64
CA TYR A 516 -33.59 -6.29 -7.61
C TYR A 516 -34.67 -5.53 -8.36
#